data_AF-A0A520IDZ1-F1
#
_entry.id   AF-A0A520IDZ1-F1
#
_cell.length_a   1.000
_cell.length_b   1.000
_cell.length_c   1.000
_cell.angle_alpha   90.00
_cell.angle_beta   90.00
_cell.angle_gamma   90.00
#
_symmetry.space_group_name_H-M   'P 1'
#
loop_
_entity.id
_entity.type
_entity.pdbx_description
1 polymer ?
#
loop_
_entity_poly.entity_id
_entity_poly.type
_entity_poly.pdbx_seq_one_letter_code
_entity_poly.pdbx_strand_id
1 'polypeptide(L)'
;MLRRVFSLIGALIFSITAFGQVDSVLLSRIKLGDTDKETNLALAQLKEQKIDTIVIYYTQCIGSYLPIKLDSCSSSFTKYLIWKVKNQSYIRKFDGCYQYEENRISSLFLNSLYSRIEEFKGSKVLYPEYTEIKNGKKNKLRIMLDHSCHYMFEVHTRMGILKQDVDDFALSTKYIDDNKRQLNENYQNNQRSYLKKLVDAAEQLTKP
;
A
#
# COMPACT_ATOMS: atom_id res chain seq x y z
N MET A 1 31.59 -64.92 37.09
CA MET A 1 32.53 -64.47 38.14
C MET A 1 32.56 -62.94 38.15
N LEU A 2 32.28 -62.35 39.32
CA LEU A 2 32.55 -61.00 39.85
C LEU A 2 32.31 -59.77 38.93
N ARG A 3 31.28 -58.92 39.11
CA ARG A 3 30.95 -57.96 40.21
C ARG A 3 32.05 -56.95 40.60
N ARG A 4 31.75 -55.65 40.39
CA ARG A 4 32.05 -54.40 41.15
C ARG A 4 31.33 -53.27 40.37
N VAL A 5 30.34 -52.48 40.80
CA VAL A 5 29.91 -51.78 42.04
C VAL A 5 30.84 -50.65 42.50
N PHE A 6 30.19 -49.51 42.81
CA PHE A 6 30.61 -48.19 43.35
C PHE A 6 30.90 -47.12 42.27
N SER A 7 30.45 -45.85 42.38
CA SER A 7 29.99 -45.05 43.52
C SER A 7 29.07 -43.89 43.08
N LEU A 8 28.15 -43.51 43.98
CA LEU A 8 27.43 -42.22 44.04
C LEU A 8 28.36 -41.01 44.24
N ILE A 9 27.77 -39.81 44.04
CA ILE A 9 28.04 -38.44 44.57
C ILE A 9 28.11 -37.45 43.39
N GLY A 10 27.41 -36.32 43.33
CA GLY A 10 26.64 -35.60 44.34
C GLY A 10 25.77 -34.51 43.70
N ALA A 11 24.95 -33.91 44.56
CA ALA A 11 23.95 -32.90 44.24
C ALA A 11 24.55 -31.59 43.72
N LEU A 12 23.83 -30.93 42.81
CA LEU A 12 23.90 -29.48 42.65
C LEU A 12 22.49 -28.89 42.73
N ILE A 13 22.29 -28.17 43.82
CA ILE A 13 21.15 -27.31 44.11
C ILE A 13 21.27 -26.10 43.17
N PHE A 14 20.29 -25.91 42.29
CA PHE A 14 20.07 -24.62 41.64
C PHE A 14 18.75 -24.05 42.13
N SER A 15 18.86 -23.16 43.12
CA SER A 15 17.85 -22.15 43.40
C SER A 15 17.86 -21.15 42.26
N ILE A 16 16.77 -21.08 41.48
CA ILE A 16 16.52 -19.93 40.61
C ILE A 16 15.30 -19.21 41.15
N THR A 17 15.58 -17.97 41.54
CA THR A 17 14.69 -16.94 42.05
C THR A 17 13.49 -16.73 41.15
N ALA A 18 12.31 -16.77 41.76
CA ALA A 18 11.08 -16.22 41.20
C ALA A 18 11.27 -14.71 41.00
N PHE A 19 11.62 -14.30 39.79
CA PHE A 19 11.48 -12.93 39.33
C PHE A 19 10.12 -12.79 38.65
N GLY A 20 9.33 -11.83 39.14
CA GLY A 20 7.98 -11.57 38.70
C GLY A 20 7.89 -11.34 37.18
N GLN A 21 7.01 -12.09 36.54
CA GLN A 21 6.37 -11.66 35.30
C GLN A 21 5.43 -10.51 35.64
N VAL A 22 5.97 -9.29 35.62
CA VAL A 22 5.16 -8.10 35.37
C VAL A 22 4.95 -8.05 33.86
N ASP A 23 3.70 -8.05 33.45
CA ASP A 23 3.21 -8.09 32.08
C ASP A 23 3.97 -7.13 31.13
N SER A 24 4.87 -7.67 30.32
CA SER A 24 5.53 -6.97 29.20
C SER A 24 4.76 -7.12 27.87
N VAL A 25 3.56 -7.69 27.90
CA VAL A 25 2.80 -8.09 26.69
C VAL A 25 2.19 -6.90 25.94
N LEU A 26 2.09 -5.70 26.54
CA LEU A 26 1.45 -4.55 25.88
C LEU A 26 2.39 -3.48 25.31
N LEU A 27 3.68 -3.44 25.68
CA LEU A 27 4.59 -2.36 25.28
C LEU A 27 5.58 -2.72 24.15
N SER A 28 5.57 -3.96 23.65
CA SER A 28 6.51 -4.42 22.61
C SER A 28 6.08 -4.17 21.16
N ARG A 29 4.92 -3.55 20.92
CA ARG A 29 4.31 -3.47 19.57
C ARG A 29 4.49 -2.15 18.84
N ILE A 30 5.04 -1.12 19.48
CA ILE A 30 5.33 0.16 18.80
C ILE A 30 6.80 0.13 18.38
N LYS A 31 7.06 -0.35 17.15
CA LYS A 31 8.31 -0.04 16.46
C LYS A 31 8.01 1.13 15.54
N LEU A 32 8.64 2.27 15.78
CA LEU A 32 8.71 3.34 14.79
C LEU A 32 9.54 2.81 13.61
N GLY A 33 8.82 2.29 12.61
CA GLY A 33 9.38 1.67 11.42
C GLY A 33 9.40 2.63 10.25
N ASP A 34 10.46 2.56 9.45
CA ASP A 34 10.46 3.14 8.12
C ASP A 34 9.69 2.19 7.20
N THR A 35 8.46 2.57 6.82
CA THR A 35 7.59 1.75 5.96
C THR A 35 8.27 1.38 4.63
N ASP A 36 9.14 2.24 4.09
CA ASP A 36 9.86 1.92 2.86
C ASP A 36 10.85 0.80 3.10
N LYS A 37 11.62 0.89 4.18
CA LYS A 37 12.56 -0.16 4.58
C LYS A 37 11.86 -1.50 4.82
N GLU A 38 10.75 -1.50 5.55
CA GLU A 38 10.00 -2.72 5.87
C GLU A 38 9.37 -3.35 4.62
N THR A 39 8.74 -2.52 3.78
CA THR A 39 8.15 -2.97 2.51
C THR A 39 9.23 -3.54 1.57
N ASN A 40 10.38 -2.87 1.47
CA ASN A 40 11.50 -3.31 0.63
C ASN A 40 12.14 -4.62 1.12
N LEU A 41 12.23 -4.81 2.44
CA LEU A 41 12.70 -6.06 3.02
C LEU A 41 11.74 -7.22 2.69
N ALA A 42 10.44 -7.01 2.87
CA ALA A 42 9.43 -8.01 2.52
C ALA A 42 9.43 -8.32 1.01
N LEU A 43 9.56 -7.29 0.16
CA LEU A 43 9.72 -7.45 -1.28
C LEU A 43 10.94 -8.30 -1.63
N ALA A 44 12.09 -8.07 -0.99
CA ALA A 44 13.30 -8.85 -1.22
C ALA A 44 13.10 -10.33 -0.87
N GLN A 45 12.47 -10.62 0.27
CA GLN A 45 12.15 -11.99 0.70
C GLN A 45 11.23 -12.70 -0.30
N LEU A 46 10.20 -12.02 -0.82
CA LEU A 46 9.33 -12.59 -1.86
C LEU A 46 10.11 -12.89 -3.15
N LYS A 47 11.04 -12.02 -3.54
CA LYS A 47 11.90 -12.24 -4.72
C LYS A 47 12.86 -13.42 -4.53
N GLU A 48 13.43 -13.59 -3.34
CA GLU A 48 14.26 -14.76 -3.00
C GLU A 48 13.46 -16.07 -3.13
N GLN A 49 12.17 -16.04 -2.81
CA GLN A 49 11.24 -17.16 -2.99
C GLN A 49 10.78 -17.33 -4.47
N LYS A 50 11.36 -16.58 -5.40
CA LYS A 50 11.04 -16.59 -6.84
C LYS A 50 9.59 -16.19 -7.14
N ILE A 51 8.98 -15.37 -6.28
CA ILE A 51 7.68 -14.76 -6.54
C ILE A 51 7.90 -13.54 -7.45
N ASP A 52 7.20 -13.53 -8.57
CA ASP A 52 7.36 -12.57 -9.66
C ASP A 52 6.10 -11.74 -9.93
N THR A 53 5.05 -11.99 -9.15
CA THR A 53 3.74 -11.35 -9.27
C THR A 53 3.52 -10.57 -7.98
N ILE A 54 4.07 -9.36 -7.92
CA ILE A 54 4.08 -8.52 -6.72
C ILE A 54 3.62 -7.11 -7.10
N VAL A 55 2.80 -6.50 -6.25
CA VAL A 55 2.31 -5.14 -6.39
C VAL A 55 2.53 -4.42 -5.07
N ILE A 56 3.14 -3.25 -5.11
CA ILE A 56 3.12 -2.29 -4.02
C ILE A 56 2.09 -1.23 -4.36
N TYR A 57 1.16 -0.99 -3.45
CA TYR A 57 0.12 0.01 -3.57
C TYR A 57 0.16 0.95 -2.36
N TYR A 58 0.08 2.25 -2.59
CA TYR A 58 -0.03 3.25 -1.54
C TYR A 58 -0.64 4.55 -2.05
N THR A 59 -1.12 5.38 -1.13
CA THR A 59 -1.61 6.73 -1.44
C THR A 59 -0.65 7.75 -0.86
N GLN A 60 -0.29 8.74 -1.66
CA GLN A 60 0.55 9.86 -1.25
C GLN A 60 -0.17 11.16 -1.59
N CYS A 61 -0.31 12.06 -0.62
CA CYS A 61 -0.91 13.36 -0.87
C CYS A 61 0.12 14.48 -0.79
N ILE A 62 0.06 15.39 -1.75
CA ILE A 62 0.90 16.59 -1.85
C ILE A 62 0.07 17.78 -1.39
N GLY A 63 0.66 18.69 -0.61
CA GLY A 63 -0.06 19.85 -0.08
C GLY A 63 -0.91 19.57 1.17
N SER A 64 -0.93 18.32 1.68
CA SER A 64 -1.52 18.04 3.00
C SER A 64 -0.57 18.41 4.11
N TYR A 65 -1.08 19.11 5.13
CA TYR A 65 -0.44 19.16 6.43
C TYR A 65 -0.69 17.83 7.14
N LEU A 66 0.34 16.99 7.31
CA LEU A 66 0.24 15.83 8.19
C LEU A 66 0.29 16.34 9.62
N PRO A 67 -0.81 16.26 10.42
CA PRO A 67 -0.74 16.66 11.81
C PRO A 67 0.21 15.71 12.53
N ILE A 68 1.39 16.21 12.90
CA ILE A 68 2.33 15.50 13.75
C ILE A 68 1.65 15.39 15.12
N LYS A 69 1.08 14.23 15.46
CA LYS A 69 0.68 13.97 16.85
C LYS A 69 1.85 13.28 17.53
N LEU A 70 2.37 13.94 18.57
CA LEU A 70 3.56 13.53 19.33
C LEU A 70 3.49 12.11 19.88
N ASP A 71 2.28 11.58 20.13
CA ASP A 71 2.05 10.22 20.63
C ASP A 71 1.43 9.27 19.60
N SER A 72 1.27 9.72 18.34
CA SER A 72 0.82 8.85 17.25
C SER A 72 1.98 8.46 16.38
N CYS A 73 2.03 7.19 16.04
CA CYS A 73 2.87 6.74 14.95
C CYS A 73 2.33 7.38 13.65
N SER A 74 2.95 8.48 13.23
CA SER A 74 2.41 9.39 12.20
C SER A 74 3.42 9.74 11.11
N SER A 75 4.57 9.04 11.05
CA SER A 75 5.67 9.48 10.20
C SER A 75 5.76 8.79 8.84
N SER A 76 4.90 7.82 8.50
CA SER A 76 5.06 7.09 7.24
C SER A 76 3.75 6.82 6.50
N PHE A 77 3.82 6.86 5.16
CA PHE A 77 2.71 6.48 4.30
C PHE A 77 2.41 5.00 4.48
N THR A 78 1.12 4.64 4.59
CA THR A 78 0.73 3.23 4.60
C THR A 78 0.96 2.62 3.22
N LYS A 79 1.72 1.52 3.18
CA LYS A 79 1.95 0.71 1.98
C LYS A 79 1.28 -0.65 2.11
N TYR A 80 0.83 -1.16 0.97
CA TYR A 80 0.26 -2.50 0.84
C TYR A 80 1.12 -3.29 -0.14
N LEU A 81 1.64 -4.41 0.32
CA LEU A 81 2.33 -5.40 -0.52
C LEU A 81 1.33 -6.49 -0.86
N ILE A 82 1.06 -6.69 -2.14
CA ILE A 82 0.08 -7.66 -2.65
C ILE A 82 0.81 -8.62 -3.58
N TRP A 83 0.71 -9.93 -3.36
CA TRP A 83 1.42 -10.91 -4.18
C TRP A 83 0.62 -12.18 -4.42
N LYS A 84 1.10 -12.99 -5.36
CA LYS A 84 0.50 -14.29 -5.70
C LYS A 84 1.50 -15.41 -5.54
N VAL A 85 1.11 -16.47 -4.84
CA VAL A 85 1.84 -17.75 -4.78
C VAL A 85 0.93 -18.83 -5.35
N LYS A 86 1.34 -19.43 -6.48
CA LYS A 86 0.52 -20.39 -7.24
C LYS A 86 -0.86 -19.79 -7.56
N ASN A 87 -1.94 -20.29 -6.96
CA ASN A 87 -3.32 -19.84 -7.17
C ASN A 87 -3.88 -19.04 -5.98
N GLN A 88 -3.06 -18.67 -5.00
CA GLN A 88 -3.48 -17.91 -3.83
C GLN A 88 -2.85 -16.53 -3.84
N SER A 89 -3.63 -15.53 -3.45
CA SER A 89 -3.20 -14.14 -3.38
C SER A 89 -3.21 -13.66 -1.93
N TYR A 90 -2.26 -12.80 -1.60
CA TYR A 90 -2.02 -12.32 -0.25
C TYR A 90 -1.82 -10.81 -0.26
N ILE A 91 -2.13 -10.18 0.86
CA ILE A 91 -1.86 -8.78 1.13
C ILE A 91 -1.20 -8.63 2.51
N ARG A 92 -0.28 -7.68 2.63
CA ARG A 92 0.27 -7.25 3.91
C ARG A 92 0.33 -5.72 3.96
N LYS A 93 -0.13 -5.16 5.07
CA LYS A 93 -0.10 -3.72 5.36
C LYS A 93 1.19 -3.35 6.09
N PHE A 94 1.74 -2.20 5.76
CA PHE A 94 2.87 -1.57 6.43
C PHE A 94 2.49 -0.12 6.71
N ASP A 95 2.50 0.32 7.95
CA ASP A 95 2.21 1.71 8.33
C ASP A 95 3.26 2.35 9.24
N GLY A 96 4.35 1.62 9.49
CA GLY A 96 5.46 2.06 10.35
C GLY A 96 5.13 2.05 11.84
N CYS A 97 3.97 1.51 12.22
CA CYS A 97 3.46 1.52 13.59
C CYS A 97 3.31 0.12 14.15
N TYR A 98 2.69 -0.74 13.35
CA TYR A 98 2.34 -2.09 13.75
C TYR A 98 2.87 -3.10 12.72
N GLN A 99 3.20 -4.27 13.23
CA GLN A 99 3.45 -5.43 12.39
C GLN A 99 2.12 -6.08 12.05
N TYR A 100 1.72 -6.01 10.79
CA TYR A 100 0.55 -6.72 10.29
C TYR A 100 0.96 -8.08 9.76
N GLU A 101 0.14 -9.09 10.05
CA GLU A 101 0.23 -10.40 9.43
C GLU A 101 -0.21 -10.34 7.96
N GLU A 102 0.22 -11.33 7.18
CA GLU A 102 -0.29 -11.54 5.84
C GLU A 102 -1.75 -12.03 5.89
N ASN A 103 -2.57 -11.51 4.98
CA ASN A 103 -3.97 -11.93 4.85
C ASN A 103 -4.20 -12.49 3.45
N ARG A 104 -4.91 -13.61 3.38
CA ARG A 104 -5.34 -14.18 2.10
C ARG A 104 -6.46 -13.32 1.51
N ILE A 105 -6.34 -12.98 0.24
CA ILE A 105 -7.34 -12.21 -0.51
C ILE A 105 -7.81 -12.96 -1.75
N SER A 106 -8.91 -12.48 -2.33
CA SER A 106 -9.35 -12.91 -3.66
C SER A 106 -8.26 -12.65 -4.70
N SER A 107 -8.06 -13.61 -5.60
CA SER A 107 -7.10 -13.46 -6.71
C SER A 107 -7.59 -12.54 -7.82
N LEU A 108 -8.84 -12.06 -7.75
CA LEU A 108 -9.46 -11.22 -8.79
C LEU A 108 -8.65 -9.95 -9.07
N PHE A 109 -8.13 -9.27 -8.05
CA PHE A 109 -7.34 -8.05 -8.24
C PHE A 109 -6.07 -8.31 -9.06
N LEU A 110 -5.23 -9.27 -8.63
CA LEU A 110 -4.00 -9.59 -9.34
C LEU A 110 -4.29 -10.20 -10.72
N ASN A 111 -5.31 -11.05 -10.86
CA ASN A 111 -5.67 -11.60 -12.17
C ASN A 111 -6.14 -10.51 -13.15
N SER A 112 -6.97 -9.57 -12.68
CA SER A 112 -7.43 -8.42 -13.47
C SER A 112 -6.27 -7.49 -13.85
N LEU A 113 -5.33 -7.26 -12.93
CA LEU A 113 -4.16 -6.45 -13.18
C LEU A 113 -3.25 -7.08 -14.26
N TYR A 114 -2.83 -8.32 -14.03
CA TYR A 114 -1.84 -8.99 -14.88
C TYR A 114 -2.41 -9.42 -16.25
N SER A 115 -3.71 -9.68 -16.36
CA SER A 115 -4.35 -9.94 -17.66
C SER A 115 -4.42 -8.71 -18.58
N ARG A 116 -4.24 -7.50 -18.03
CA ARG A 116 -4.32 -6.22 -18.75
C ARG A 116 -3.06 -5.38 -18.53
N ILE A 117 -1.91 -6.03 -18.39
CA ILE A 117 -0.64 -5.37 -18.03
C ILE A 117 -0.17 -4.36 -19.10
N GLU A 118 -0.46 -4.62 -20.37
CA GLU A 118 -0.15 -3.66 -21.45
C GLU A 118 -1.04 -2.42 -21.37
N GLU A 119 -2.31 -2.57 -21.00
CA GLU A 119 -3.18 -1.42 -20.74
C GLU A 119 -2.70 -0.64 -19.51
N PHE A 120 -2.26 -1.34 -18.45
CA PHE A 120 -1.64 -0.70 -17.29
C PHE A 120 -0.44 0.16 -17.71
N LYS A 121 0.44 -0.36 -18.56
CA LYS A 121 1.64 0.36 -19.04
C LYS A 121 1.32 1.60 -19.88
N GLY A 122 0.29 1.52 -20.73
CA GLY A 122 -0.08 2.60 -21.66
C GLY A 122 -1.08 3.63 -21.12
N SER A 123 -1.80 3.31 -20.03
CA SER A 123 -2.87 4.16 -19.50
C SER A 123 -2.34 5.42 -18.83
N LYS A 124 -3.12 6.50 -18.91
CA LYS A 124 -2.94 7.74 -18.16
C LYS A 124 -4.31 8.31 -17.80
N VAL A 125 -4.36 9.05 -16.69
CA VAL A 125 -5.51 9.90 -16.39
C VAL A 125 -5.42 11.19 -17.20
N LEU A 126 -6.57 11.70 -17.65
CA LEU A 126 -6.66 12.99 -18.31
C LEU A 126 -7.02 14.06 -17.28
N TYR A 127 -6.21 15.11 -17.19
CA TYR A 127 -6.50 16.19 -16.24
C TYR A 127 -7.78 16.95 -16.60
N PRO A 128 -8.42 17.61 -15.62
CA PRO A 128 -9.66 18.34 -15.88
C PRO A 128 -9.49 19.42 -16.96
N GLU A 129 -10.36 19.39 -17.97
CA GLU A 129 -10.40 20.39 -19.04
C GLU A 129 -11.79 21.02 -19.13
N TYR A 130 -11.80 22.32 -19.37
CA TYR A 130 -13.02 23.13 -19.45
C TYR A 130 -12.90 24.13 -20.59
N THR A 131 -13.92 24.17 -21.44
CA THR A 131 -14.07 25.18 -22.49
C THR A 131 -15.05 26.28 -22.05
N GLU A 132 -14.60 27.52 -22.08
CA GLU A 132 -15.42 28.71 -21.87
C GLU A 132 -15.56 29.49 -23.19
N ILE A 133 -16.79 29.87 -23.56
CA ILE A 133 -17.02 30.74 -24.72
C ILE A 133 -17.15 32.18 -24.23
N LYS A 134 -16.14 33.01 -24.50
CA LYS A 134 -16.16 34.47 -24.24
C LYS A 134 -16.09 35.20 -25.57
N ASN A 135 -17.08 36.06 -25.84
CA ASN A 135 -17.18 36.85 -27.07
C ASN A 135 -17.08 35.99 -28.35
N GLY A 136 -17.75 34.83 -28.35
CA GLY A 136 -17.73 33.89 -29.49
C GLY A 136 -16.44 33.08 -29.65
N LYS A 137 -15.42 33.29 -28.81
CA LYS A 137 -14.16 32.54 -28.83
C LYS A 137 -14.11 31.49 -27.72
N LYS A 138 -13.70 30.27 -28.06
CA LYS A 138 -13.41 29.20 -27.10
C LYS A 138 -12.09 29.47 -26.40
N ASN A 139 -12.10 29.49 -25.08
CA ASN A 139 -10.92 29.59 -24.23
C ASN A 139 -10.84 28.34 -23.35
N LYS A 140 -9.62 27.83 -23.14
CA LYS A 140 -9.38 26.77 -22.15
C LYS A 140 -9.11 27.41 -20.79
N LEU A 141 -9.82 26.93 -19.76
CA LEU A 141 -9.52 27.33 -18.39
C LEU A 141 -8.35 26.52 -17.85
N ARG A 142 -7.51 27.16 -17.02
CA ARG A 142 -6.45 26.52 -16.26
C ARG A 142 -6.83 26.52 -14.79
N ILE A 143 -6.65 25.40 -14.12
CA ILE A 143 -6.89 25.27 -12.67
C ILE A 143 -5.54 25.23 -11.97
N MET A 144 -5.44 25.97 -10.86
CA MET A 144 -4.38 25.80 -9.89
C MET A 144 -4.84 24.83 -8.81
N LEU A 145 -4.00 23.86 -8.49
CA LEU A 145 -4.26 22.84 -7.49
C LEU A 145 -3.29 23.04 -6.33
N ASP A 146 -3.83 23.23 -5.13
CA ASP A 146 -3.06 23.38 -3.89
C ASP A 146 -2.87 22.04 -3.17
N HIS A 147 -3.77 21.08 -3.40
CA HIS A 147 -3.74 19.75 -2.79
C HIS A 147 -4.23 18.65 -3.75
N SER A 148 -3.49 17.55 -3.84
CA SER A 148 -3.91 16.32 -4.53
C SER A 148 -3.40 15.08 -3.82
N CYS A 149 -4.17 14.00 -3.91
CA CYS A 149 -3.74 12.67 -3.53
C CYS A 149 -3.45 11.84 -4.77
N HIS A 150 -2.42 11.01 -4.71
CA HIS A 150 -1.94 10.18 -5.80
C HIS A 150 -1.99 8.72 -5.36
N TYR A 151 -2.65 7.88 -6.15
CA TYR A 151 -2.61 6.43 -5.99
C TYR A 151 -1.41 5.87 -6.75
N MET A 152 -0.45 5.35 -6.00
CA MET A 152 0.81 4.85 -6.52
C MET A 152 0.76 3.33 -6.64
N PHE A 153 1.02 2.82 -7.83
CA PHE A 153 1.13 1.39 -8.12
C PHE A 153 2.53 1.07 -8.62
N GLU A 154 3.23 0.17 -7.95
CA GLU A 154 4.49 -0.42 -8.41
C GLU A 154 4.30 -1.92 -8.62
N VAL A 155 4.26 -2.33 -9.89
CA VAL A 155 4.02 -3.71 -10.31
C VAL A 155 5.34 -4.35 -10.70
N HIS A 156 5.80 -5.30 -9.91
CA HIS A 156 6.99 -6.09 -10.20
C HIS A 156 6.61 -7.31 -11.01
N THR A 157 7.26 -7.47 -12.16
CA THR A 157 7.09 -8.61 -13.07
C THR A 157 8.45 -9.23 -13.36
N ARG A 158 8.48 -10.38 -14.05
CA ARG A 158 9.73 -10.94 -14.61
C ARG A 158 10.44 -9.99 -15.57
N MET A 159 9.71 -9.10 -16.24
CA MET A 159 10.26 -8.17 -17.24
C MET A 159 10.78 -6.86 -16.63
N GLY A 160 10.59 -6.65 -15.33
CA GLY A 160 10.97 -5.42 -14.64
C GLY A 160 9.82 -4.82 -13.85
N ILE A 161 9.96 -3.53 -13.54
CA ILE A 161 9.07 -2.78 -12.67
C ILE A 161 8.25 -1.80 -13.52
N LEU A 162 6.93 -1.85 -13.39
CA LEU A 162 6.01 -0.89 -14.00
C LEU A 162 5.44 -0.01 -12.90
N LYS A 163 5.48 1.32 -13.11
CA LYS A 163 4.96 2.30 -12.16
C LYS A 163 3.80 3.06 -12.77
N GLN A 164 2.74 3.24 -12.00
CA GLN A 164 1.65 4.15 -12.32
C GLN A 164 1.39 5.10 -11.17
N ASP A 165 1.22 6.35 -11.53
CA ASP A 165 0.82 7.46 -10.66
C ASP A 165 -0.53 7.95 -11.16
N VAL A 166 -1.55 7.77 -10.32
CA VAL A 166 -2.93 8.10 -10.64
C VAL A 166 -3.39 9.22 -9.73
N ASP A 167 -3.43 10.44 -10.26
CA ASP A 167 -3.90 11.62 -9.53
C ASP A 167 -5.41 11.54 -9.27
N ASP A 168 -5.80 11.53 -8.00
CA ASP A 168 -7.20 11.54 -7.57
C ASP A 168 -7.93 12.77 -8.11
N PHE A 169 -7.29 13.93 -8.17
CA PHE A 169 -7.93 15.14 -8.69
C PHE A 169 -8.40 14.94 -10.13
N ALA A 170 -7.61 14.26 -10.96
CA ALA A 170 -8.01 13.93 -12.33
C ALA A 170 -9.20 12.94 -12.37
N LEU A 171 -9.25 11.98 -11.44
CA LEU A 171 -10.35 11.01 -11.36
C LEU A 171 -11.65 11.62 -10.81
N SER A 172 -11.58 12.35 -9.70
CA SER A 172 -12.72 12.75 -8.88
C SER A 172 -13.37 14.06 -9.34
N THR A 173 -12.61 14.96 -9.97
CA THR A 173 -13.10 16.29 -10.37
C THR A 173 -14.11 16.21 -11.51
N LYS A 174 -15.39 16.32 -11.15
CA LYS A 174 -16.51 16.35 -12.10
C LYS A 174 -16.86 17.77 -12.54
N TYR A 175 -16.79 18.74 -11.65
CA TYR A 175 -17.15 20.13 -11.90
C TYR A 175 -16.06 21.07 -11.36
N ILE A 176 -15.89 22.24 -11.99
CA ILE A 176 -14.92 23.26 -11.53
C ILE A 176 -15.44 24.09 -10.34
N ASP A 177 -16.76 24.20 -10.21
CA ASP A 177 -17.42 25.00 -9.18
C ASP A 177 -18.50 24.20 -8.44
N ASP A 178 -18.78 24.61 -7.20
CA ASP A 178 -19.82 24.00 -6.37
C ASP A 178 -21.22 24.16 -6.96
N ASN A 179 -21.39 25.15 -7.85
CA ASN A 179 -22.62 25.38 -8.60
C ASN A 179 -22.82 24.41 -9.77
N LYS A 180 -21.88 23.49 -10.01
CA LYS A 180 -21.92 22.44 -11.05
C LYS A 180 -22.13 22.97 -12.47
N ARG A 181 -21.67 24.19 -12.76
CA ARG A 181 -21.98 24.91 -14.01
C ARG A 181 -21.11 24.46 -15.17
N GLN A 182 -19.90 23.99 -14.91
CA GLN A 182 -18.98 23.52 -15.95
C GLN A 182 -18.52 22.10 -15.64
N LEU A 183 -18.92 21.17 -16.51
CA LEU A 183 -18.53 19.77 -16.45
C LEU A 183 -17.10 19.62 -17.00
N ASN A 184 -16.26 18.89 -16.29
CA ASN A 184 -14.96 18.46 -16.78
C ASN A 184 -15.15 17.54 -18.00
N GLU A 185 -14.62 17.96 -19.15
CA GLU A 185 -14.72 17.24 -20.43
C GLU A 185 -14.12 15.83 -20.35
N ASN A 186 -13.11 15.63 -19.50
CA ASN A 186 -12.39 14.38 -19.34
C ASN A 186 -12.99 13.44 -18.28
N TYR A 187 -13.98 13.90 -17.50
CA TYR A 187 -14.50 13.14 -16.35
C TYR A 187 -15.05 11.76 -16.75
N GLN A 188 -15.95 11.70 -17.73
CA GLN A 188 -16.55 10.42 -18.14
C GLN A 188 -15.52 9.45 -18.72
N ASN A 189 -14.49 9.96 -19.40
CA ASN A 189 -13.41 9.14 -19.92
C ASN A 189 -12.60 8.51 -18.77
N ASN A 190 -12.21 9.31 -17.78
CA ASN A 190 -11.49 8.83 -16.60
C ASN A 190 -12.32 7.81 -15.82
N GLN A 191 -13.63 8.05 -15.62
CA GLN A 191 -14.51 7.13 -14.91
C GLN A 191 -14.66 5.75 -15.59
N ARG A 192 -14.49 5.68 -16.92
CA ARG A 192 -14.52 4.42 -17.68
C ARG A 192 -13.14 3.77 -17.83
N SER A 193 -12.09 4.51 -17.51
CA SER A 193 -10.70 4.09 -17.70
C SER A 193 -10.34 2.83 -16.90
N TYR A 194 -9.30 2.14 -17.35
CA TYR A 194 -8.73 1.01 -16.62
C TYR A 194 -8.16 1.43 -15.26
N LEU A 195 -7.48 2.58 -15.19
CA LEU A 195 -6.89 3.08 -13.95
C LEU A 195 -7.94 3.35 -12.87
N LYS A 196 -9.11 3.89 -13.23
CA LYS A 196 -10.21 4.07 -12.26
C LYS A 196 -10.68 2.75 -11.67
N LYS A 197 -10.87 1.73 -12.51
CA LYS A 197 -11.27 0.39 -12.05
C LYS A 197 -10.20 -0.24 -11.16
N LEU A 198 -8.93 -0.01 -11.46
CA LEU A 198 -7.81 -0.50 -10.65
C LEU A 198 -7.76 0.19 -9.28
N VAL A 199 -7.92 1.52 -9.24
CA VAL A 199 -8.04 2.30 -7.99
C VAL A 199 -9.20 1.78 -7.16
N ASP A 200 -10.40 1.65 -7.75
CA ASP A 200 -11.58 1.16 -7.03
C ASP A 200 -11.38 -0.23 -6.42
N ALA A 201 -10.71 -1.12 -7.16
CA ALA A 201 -10.39 -2.45 -6.67
C ALA A 201 -9.34 -2.42 -5.55
N ALA A 202 -8.32 -1.57 -5.66
CA ALA A 202 -7.30 -1.40 -4.63
C ALA A 202 -7.91 -0.82 -3.34
N GLU A 203 -8.73 0.22 -3.45
CA GLU A 203 -9.44 0.80 -2.30
C GLU A 203 -10.34 -0.21 -1.62
N GLN A 204 -11.10 -1.02 -2.37
CA GLN A 204 -11.92 -2.08 -1.79
C GLN A 204 -11.10 -3.12 -1.01
N LEU A 205 -9.88 -3.41 -1.45
CA LEU A 205 -8.97 -4.32 -0.75
C LEU A 205 -8.34 -3.71 0.49
N THR A 206 -8.20 -2.39 0.54
CA THR A 206 -7.46 -1.68 1.59
C THR A 206 -8.35 -0.83 2.49
N LYS A 207 -9.67 -1.01 2.43
CA LYS A 207 -10.58 -0.39 3.38
C LYS A 207 -10.21 -0.85 4.80
N PRO A 208 -10.12 0.08 5.76
CA PRO A 208 -9.82 -0.23 7.16
C PRO A 208 -10.88 -1.11 7.80
#